data_AF-A0A7S3KAE4-F1
#
_entry.id   AF-A0A7S3KAE4-F1
#
_cell.length_a   1.000
_cell.length_b   1.000
_cell.length_c   1.000
_cell.angle_alpha   90.00
_cell.angle_beta   90.00
_cell.angle_gamma   90.00
#
_symmetry.space_group_name_H-M   'P 1'
#
loop_
_entity.id
_entity.type
_entity.pdbx_description
1 polymer ?
#
loop_
_entity_poly.entity_id
_entity_poly.type
_entity_poly.pdbx_seq_one_letter_code
_entity_poly.pdbx_strand_id
1 'polypeptide(L)'
;MPYESFEAWNTTKAAVYATLINLVVHLLTESDLFYNNFIPNFDSSAIIYAMLLPIVMNTILFFGEWVQFFGSKTRDFREFIEDIFQHTENMVKFKFYISAPAVEEICYRGIILNLFLNSGDYTVTQSILISPLFFSVSHLHHIIKAMNEDSDILKREIAQRIFQAGFTWLFGVYSGFIYISSGGYLLAPIILHSYC
;
A
#
# COMPACT_ATOMS: atom_id res chain seq x y z
N MET A 1 16.58 -27.17 2.65
CA MET A 1 15.66 -27.03 1.49
C MET A 1 15.14 -25.58 1.43
N PRO A 2 15.95 -24.59 1.00
CA PRO A 2 15.53 -23.17 0.97
C PRO A 2 14.95 -22.74 -0.40
N TYR A 3 14.99 -23.62 -1.41
CA TYR A 3 14.66 -23.26 -2.78
C TYR A 3 13.14 -23.30 -3.04
N GLU A 4 12.43 -24.29 -2.48
CA GLU A 4 10.97 -24.43 -2.64
C GLU A 4 10.19 -23.31 -1.93
N SER A 5 10.71 -22.80 -0.79
CA SER A 5 10.09 -21.65 -0.10
C SER A 5 10.31 -20.34 -0.85
N PHE A 6 11.42 -20.20 -1.58
CA PHE A 6 11.71 -19.01 -2.40
C PHE A 6 10.86 -18.96 -3.68
N GLU A 7 10.63 -20.10 -4.34
CA GLU A 7 9.72 -20.18 -5.50
C GLU A 7 8.26 -19.92 -5.12
N ALA A 8 7.77 -20.52 -4.02
CA ALA A 8 6.43 -20.26 -3.49
C ALA A 8 6.23 -18.79 -3.06
N TRP A 9 7.28 -18.17 -2.52
CA TRP A 9 7.29 -16.75 -2.13
C TRP A 9 7.21 -15.82 -3.35
N ASN A 10 7.95 -16.11 -4.43
CA ASN A 10 7.91 -15.33 -5.66
C ASN A 10 6.58 -15.48 -6.42
N THR A 11 6.00 -16.68 -6.44
CA THR A 11 4.69 -16.92 -7.07
C THR A 11 3.55 -16.24 -6.32
N THR A 12 3.56 -16.26 -5.00
CA THR A 12 2.56 -15.54 -4.18
C THR A 12 2.64 -14.03 -4.44
N LYS A 13 3.85 -13.45 -4.41
CA LYS A 13 4.03 -12.02 -4.70
C LYS A 13 3.62 -11.65 -6.12
N ALA A 14 3.94 -12.48 -7.11
CA ALA A 14 3.55 -12.25 -8.50
C ALA A 14 2.02 -12.28 -8.69
N ALA A 15 1.32 -13.20 -8.02
CA ALA A 15 -0.15 -13.26 -8.05
C ALA A 15 -0.78 -12.03 -7.39
N VAL A 16 -0.26 -11.61 -6.23
CA VAL A 16 -0.66 -10.36 -5.57
C VAL A 16 -0.44 -9.15 -6.47
N TYR A 17 0.70 -9.09 -7.14
CA TYR A 17 1.06 -8.02 -8.07
C TYR A 17 0.11 -7.97 -9.27
N ALA A 18 -0.21 -9.13 -9.86
CA ALA A 18 -1.14 -9.22 -10.98
C ALA A 18 -2.56 -8.83 -10.58
N THR A 19 -3.03 -9.23 -9.40
CA THR A 19 -4.33 -8.83 -8.87
C THR A 19 -4.38 -7.34 -8.57
N LEU A 20 -3.33 -6.77 -7.97
CA LEU A 20 -3.19 -5.32 -7.76
C LEU A 20 -3.25 -4.55 -9.08
N ILE A 21 -2.52 -4.99 -10.10
CA ILE A 21 -2.49 -4.34 -11.41
C ILE A 21 -3.88 -4.36 -12.04
N ASN A 22 -4.55 -5.52 -12.10
CA ASN A 22 -5.88 -5.63 -12.68
C ASN A 22 -6.90 -4.76 -11.95
N LEU A 23 -6.84 -4.76 -10.62
CA LEU A 23 -7.66 -3.89 -9.81
C LEU A 23 -7.38 -2.42 -10.09
N VAL A 24 -6.12 -1.99 -10.04
CA VAL A 24 -5.73 -0.61 -10.33
C VAL A 24 -6.20 -0.18 -11.71
N VAL A 25 -6.02 -1.00 -12.74
CA VAL A 25 -6.49 -0.70 -14.11
C VAL A 25 -8.00 -0.49 -14.12
N HIS A 26 -8.76 -1.36 -13.46
CA HIS A 26 -10.22 -1.23 -13.38
C HIS A 26 -10.64 0.04 -12.62
N LEU A 27 -9.98 0.37 -11.51
CA LEU A 27 -10.25 1.57 -10.73
C LEU A 27 -9.89 2.85 -11.49
N LEU A 28 -8.82 2.84 -12.27
CA LEU A 28 -8.40 3.97 -13.11
C LEU A 28 -9.34 4.21 -14.29
N THR A 29 -9.97 3.17 -14.84
CA THR A 29 -10.99 3.36 -15.88
C THR A 29 -12.25 4.06 -15.36
N GLU A 30 -12.51 3.99 -14.06
CA GLU A 30 -13.69 4.59 -13.43
C GLU A 30 -13.39 5.83 -12.61
N SER A 31 -12.12 6.21 -12.39
CA SER A 31 -11.77 7.31 -11.48
C SER A 31 -12.29 8.67 -11.91
N ASP A 32 -12.19 9.02 -13.20
CA ASP A 32 -12.71 10.30 -13.70
C ASP A 32 -14.26 10.32 -13.66
N LEU A 33 -14.92 9.20 -13.96
CA LEU A 33 -16.37 9.05 -13.88
C LEU A 33 -16.86 9.15 -12.44
N PHE A 34 -16.17 8.49 -11.51
CA PHE A 34 -16.48 8.52 -10.10
C PHE A 34 -16.30 9.93 -9.52
N TYR A 35 -15.16 10.58 -9.81
CA TYR A 35 -14.87 11.92 -9.29
C TYR A 35 -15.93 12.93 -9.68
N ASN A 36 -16.31 12.95 -10.96
CA ASN A 36 -17.24 13.95 -11.49
C ASN A 36 -18.70 13.71 -11.08
N ASN A 37 -19.12 12.46 -10.89
CA ASN A 37 -20.53 12.14 -10.63
C ASN A 37 -20.84 11.87 -9.16
N PHE A 38 -19.87 11.35 -8.39
CA PHE A 38 -20.11 10.79 -7.07
C PHE A 38 -19.70 11.72 -5.93
N ILE A 39 -18.57 12.43 -6.05
CA ILE A 39 -18.11 13.38 -5.01
C ILE A 39 -19.12 14.50 -4.72
N PRO A 40 -19.78 15.10 -5.73
CA PRO A 40 -20.79 16.14 -5.47
C PRO A 40 -22.02 15.63 -4.69
N ASN A 41 -22.26 14.31 -4.67
CA ASN A 41 -23.46 13.67 -4.09
C ASN A 41 -23.12 12.76 -2.89
N PHE A 42 -21.97 12.98 -2.26
CA PHE A 42 -21.44 12.09 -1.22
C PHE A 42 -22.26 12.15 0.08
N ASP A 43 -22.83 11.02 0.50
CA ASP A 43 -23.56 10.86 1.77
C ASP A 43 -22.72 10.08 2.81
N SER A 44 -23.04 10.27 4.09
CA SER A 44 -22.50 9.59 5.26
C SER A 44 -22.44 8.05 5.15
N SER A 45 -23.37 7.43 4.41
CA SER A 45 -23.34 6.00 4.09
C SER A 45 -22.13 5.58 3.24
N ALA A 46 -21.63 6.45 2.35
CA ALA A 46 -20.47 6.21 1.51
C ALA A 46 -19.14 6.17 2.30
N ILE A 47 -19.09 6.77 3.49
CA ILE A 47 -17.92 6.69 4.39
C ILE A 47 -17.70 5.25 4.86
N ILE A 48 -18.79 4.54 5.19
CA ILE A 48 -18.72 3.14 5.65
C ILE A 48 -18.20 2.25 4.52
N TYR A 49 -18.69 2.43 3.29
CA TYR A 49 -18.17 1.72 2.13
C TYR A 49 -16.71 2.05 1.86
N ALA A 50 -16.31 3.32 1.96
CA ALA A 50 -14.92 3.76 1.80
C ALA A 50 -13.96 3.21 2.87
N MET A 51 -14.46 2.83 4.06
CA MET A 51 -13.67 2.19 5.12
C MET A 51 -13.63 0.66 4.97
N LEU A 52 -14.76 0.03 4.61
CA LEU A 52 -14.86 -1.43 4.50
C LEU A 52 -14.22 -1.98 3.23
N LEU A 53 -14.34 -1.28 2.11
CA LEU A 53 -13.78 -1.67 0.83
C LEU A 53 -12.25 -1.89 0.90
N PRO A 54 -11.44 -0.97 1.47
CA PRO A 54 -10.01 -1.21 1.64
C PRO A 54 -9.66 -2.40 2.52
N ILE A 55 -10.44 -2.67 3.57
CA ILE A 55 -10.21 -3.81 4.47
C ILE A 55 -10.45 -5.14 3.73
N VAL A 56 -11.56 -5.24 2.99
CA VAL A 56 -11.89 -6.44 2.20
C VAL A 56 -10.85 -6.66 1.10
N MET A 57 -10.48 -5.59 0.41
CA MET A 57 -9.50 -5.65 -0.65
C MET A 57 -8.11 -6.03 -0.13
N ASN A 58 -7.64 -5.46 0.98
CA ASN A 58 -6.38 -5.88 1.60
C ASN A 58 -6.45 -7.34 2.05
N THR A 59 -7.56 -7.80 2.60
CA THR A 59 -7.71 -9.20 3.01
C THR A 59 -7.58 -10.16 1.82
N ILE A 60 -8.17 -9.80 0.67
CA ILE A 60 -8.04 -10.57 -0.59
C ILE A 60 -6.60 -10.49 -1.11
N LEU A 61 -6.00 -9.30 -1.06
CA LEU A 61 -4.68 -9.03 -1.60
C LEU A 61 -3.58 -9.74 -0.83
N PHE A 62 -3.68 -9.75 0.50
CA PHE A 62 -2.71 -10.40 1.39
C PHE A 62 -3.16 -11.82 1.79
N PHE A 63 -4.18 -12.38 1.14
CA PHE A 63 -4.64 -13.75 1.41
C PHE A 63 -3.50 -14.77 1.27
N GLY A 64 -2.57 -14.53 0.35
CA GLY A 64 -1.38 -15.37 0.19
C GLY A 64 -0.47 -15.40 1.42
N GLU A 65 -0.31 -14.28 2.12
CA GLU A 65 0.45 -14.21 3.39
C GLU A 65 -0.28 -14.98 4.50
N TRP A 66 -1.62 -14.92 4.55
CA TRP A 66 -2.42 -15.73 5.47
C TRP A 66 -2.29 -17.23 5.20
N VAL A 67 -2.34 -17.64 3.93
CA VAL A 67 -2.15 -19.05 3.53
C VAL A 67 -0.75 -19.53 3.89
N GLN A 68 0.28 -18.71 3.70
CA GLN A 68 1.65 -19.03 4.13
C GLN A 68 1.78 -19.09 5.65
N PHE A 69 1.16 -18.16 6.38
CA PHE A 69 1.16 -18.13 7.84
C PHE A 69 0.57 -19.42 8.42
N PHE A 70 -0.64 -19.81 7.98
CA PHE A 70 -1.29 -21.05 8.44
C PHE A 70 -0.65 -22.33 7.88
N GLY A 71 0.00 -22.25 6.71
CA GLY A 71 0.72 -23.36 6.09
C GLY A 71 2.12 -23.62 6.65
N SER A 72 2.73 -22.62 7.30
CA SER A 72 4.07 -22.77 7.88
C SER A 72 4.01 -23.59 9.17
N LYS A 73 4.72 -24.73 9.21
CA LYS A 73 4.88 -25.54 10.44
C LYS A 73 5.70 -24.84 11.55
N THR A 74 6.20 -23.64 11.29
CA THR A 74 7.24 -22.96 12.07
C THR A 74 6.72 -21.89 13.02
N ARG A 75 5.43 -21.53 12.97
CA ARG A 75 4.83 -20.56 13.90
C ARG A 75 3.58 -21.17 14.51
N ASP A 76 3.64 -21.47 15.80
CA ASP A 76 2.45 -21.82 16.56
C ASP A 76 1.58 -20.57 16.69
N PHE A 77 0.26 -20.70 16.50
CA PHE A 77 -0.70 -19.58 16.57
C PHE A 77 -0.57 -18.82 17.90
N ARG A 78 -0.18 -19.55 18.95
CA ARG A 78 0.09 -19.03 20.27
C ARG A 78 1.26 -18.05 20.33
N GLU A 79 2.37 -18.31 19.64
CA GLU A 79 3.54 -17.40 19.61
C GLU A 79 3.19 -16.09 18.91
N PHE A 80 2.38 -16.14 17.84
CA PHE A 80 1.87 -14.95 17.16
C PHE A 80 0.97 -14.11 18.07
N ILE A 81 0.06 -14.75 18.81
CA ILE A 81 -0.81 -14.09 19.78
C ILE A 81 0.03 -13.46 20.91
N GLU A 82 1.02 -14.18 21.44
CA GLU A 82 1.91 -13.66 22.48
C GLU A 82 2.72 -12.44 21.99
N ASP A 83 3.17 -12.43 20.72
CA ASP A 83 3.89 -11.31 20.08
C ASP A 83 3.00 -10.06 19.89
N ILE A 84 1.73 -10.26 19.50
CA ILE A 84 0.73 -9.19 19.45
C ILE A 84 0.58 -8.54 20.82
N PHE A 85 0.51 -9.35 21.88
CA PHE A 85 0.22 -8.92 23.25
C PHE A 85 1.45 -8.57 24.10
N GLN A 86 2.69 -8.51 23.59
CA GLN A 86 3.81 -7.99 24.40
C GLN A 86 3.71 -6.47 24.59
N HIS A 87 3.68 -6.05 25.87
CA HIS A 87 3.26 -4.72 26.36
C HIS A 87 4.36 -3.64 26.43
N THR A 88 5.62 -3.97 26.16
CA THR A 88 6.74 -2.99 26.20
C THR A 88 6.88 -2.15 24.93
N GLU A 89 6.09 -2.44 23.91
CA GLU A 89 6.23 -1.89 22.56
C GLU A 89 5.12 -0.90 22.16
N ASN A 90 4.19 -0.53 23.05
CA ASN A 90 3.00 0.25 22.67
C ASN A 90 3.30 1.55 21.92
N MET A 91 4.34 2.30 22.29
CA MET A 91 4.72 3.51 21.55
C MET A 91 5.42 3.21 20.22
N VAL A 92 6.15 2.09 20.13
CA VAL A 92 6.85 1.67 18.90
C VAL A 92 5.83 1.12 17.91
N LYS A 93 4.94 0.23 18.35
CA LYS A 93 3.78 -0.26 17.60
C LYS A 93 2.87 0.90 17.18
N PHE A 94 2.53 1.84 18.07
CA PHE A 94 1.78 3.04 17.70
C PHE A 94 2.49 3.85 16.61
N LYS A 95 3.82 3.98 16.70
CA LYS A 95 4.59 4.70 15.69
C LYS A 95 4.51 4.04 14.32
N PHE A 96 4.73 2.73 14.26
CA PHE A 96 4.76 1.97 13.01
C PHE A 96 3.36 1.74 12.39
N TYR A 97 2.35 1.42 13.20
CA TYR A 97 1.03 1.08 12.68
C TYR A 97 0.11 2.27 12.53
N ILE A 98 0.34 3.37 13.24
CA ILE A 98 -0.60 4.51 13.23
C ILE A 98 0.11 5.79 12.80
N SER A 99 1.17 6.19 13.50
CA SER A 99 1.75 7.53 13.26
C SER A 99 2.45 7.66 11.91
N ALA A 100 3.21 6.66 11.49
CA ALA A 100 3.93 6.68 10.22
C ALA A 100 2.96 6.63 9.03
N PRO A 101 2.01 5.67 8.97
CA PRO A 101 0.96 5.68 7.95
C PRO A 101 0.18 6.99 7.90
N ALA A 102 -0.19 7.55 9.05
CA ALA A 102 -0.91 8.82 9.11
C ALA A 102 -0.11 9.96 8.48
N VAL A 103 1.16 10.13 8.86
CA VAL A 103 2.02 11.18 8.33
C VAL A 103 2.26 11.01 6.83
N GLU A 104 2.51 9.79 6.38
CA GLU A 104 2.74 9.50 4.96
C GLU A 104 1.47 9.79 4.14
N GLU A 105 0.29 9.36 4.59
CA GLU A 105 -0.95 9.65 3.87
C GLU A 105 -1.31 11.14 3.87
N ILE A 106 -1.06 11.86 4.97
CA ILE A 106 -1.24 13.32 5.01
C ILE A 106 -0.32 13.98 3.97
N CYS A 107 0.95 13.59 3.90
CA CYS A 107 1.91 14.17 2.97
C CYS A 107 1.59 13.83 1.51
N TYR A 108 1.36 12.56 1.21
CA TYR A 108 1.23 12.11 -0.18
C TYR A 108 -0.19 12.29 -0.73
N ARG A 109 -1.24 12.04 0.07
CA ARG A 109 -2.65 12.19 -0.39
C ARG A 109 -3.21 13.54 0.00
N GLY A 110 -2.97 13.97 1.23
CA GLY A 110 -3.45 15.27 1.72
C GLY A 110 -2.81 16.45 1.01
N ILE A 111 -1.52 16.37 0.65
CA ILE A 111 -0.80 17.49 0.05
C ILE A 111 -0.48 17.22 -1.43
N ILE A 112 0.37 16.23 -1.72
CA ILE A 112 0.90 16.05 -3.09
C ILE A 112 -0.22 15.73 -4.09
N LEU A 113 -1.09 14.76 -3.81
CA LEU A 113 -2.20 14.44 -4.71
C LEU A 113 -3.14 15.64 -4.92
N ASN A 114 -3.52 16.37 -3.86
CA ASN A 114 -4.35 17.56 -4.00
C ASN A 114 -3.64 18.69 -4.78
N LEU A 115 -2.32 18.81 -4.75
CA LEU A 115 -1.61 19.76 -5.60
C LEU A 115 -1.82 19.45 -7.09
N PHE A 116 -1.75 18.17 -7.48
CA PHE A 116 -2.03 17.75 -8.86
C PHE A 116 -3.50 17.95 -9.23
N LEU A 117 -4.44 17.60 -8.35
CA LEU A 117 -5.88 17.77 -8.60
C LEU A 117 -6.28 19.24 -8.76
N ASN A 118 -5.67 20.13 -7.98
CA ASN A 118 -6.00 21.56 -7.99
C ASN A 118 -5.17 22.40 -8.97
N SER A 119 -4.14 21.83 -9.62
CA SER A 119 -3.35 22.59 -10.61
C SER A 119 -4.15 22.87 -11.89
N GLY A 120 -5.14 22.03 -12.20
CA GLY A 120 -5.91 22.11 -13.44
C GLY A 120 -5.19 21.59 -14.68
N ASP A 121 -3.92 21.19 -14.55
CA ASP A 121 -3.08 20.70 -15.66
C ASP A 121 -3.21 19.19 -15.88
N TYR A 122 -3.78 18.47 -14.90
CA TYR A 122 -3.86 17.02 -14.88
C TYR A 122 -5.30 16.55 -14.70
N THR A 123 -5.66 15.45 -15.35
CA THR A 123 -6.90 14.73 -15.03
C THR A 123 -6.80 14.07 -13.66
N VAL A 124 -7.92 13.60 -13.12
CA VAL A 124 -7.94 12.88 -11.84
C VAL A 124 -7.11 11.61 -11.95
N THR A 125 -7.32 10.86 -13.02
CA THR A 125 -6.57 9.64 -13.33
C THR A 125 -5.06 9.92 -13.42
N GLN A 126 -4.64 10.99 -14.09
CA GLN A 126 -3.22 11.38 -14.16
C GLN A 126 -2.67 11.75 -12.78
N SER A 127 -3.44 12.49 -11.98
CA SER A 127 -3.05 12.88 -10.62
C SER A 127 -2.84 11.65 -9.71
N ILE A 128 -3.73 10.66 -9.79
CA ILE A 128 -3.61 9.39 -9.05
C ILE A 128 -2.38 8.59 -9.51
N LEU A 129 -2.03 8.62 -10.80
CA LEU A 129 -0.89 7.87 -11.34
C LEU A 129 0.47 8.53 -11.03
N ILE A 130 0.54 9.87 -11.09
CA ILE A 130 1.79 10.62 -11.01
C ILE A 130 2.18 10.88 -9.55
N SER A 131 1.24 11.33 -8.71
CA SER A 131 1.54 11.66 -7.31
C SER A 131 2.24 10.55 -6.50
N PRO A 132 1.90 9.25 -6.62
CA PRO A 132 2.59 8.19 -5.88
C PRO A 132 4.00 7.90 -6.36
N LEU A 133 4.46 8.45 -7.48
CA LEU A 133 5.87 8.33 -7.88
C LEU A 133 6.79 8.97 -6.84
N PHE A 134 6.38 10.10 -6.23
CA PHE A 134 7.14 10.74 -5.14
C PHE A 134 7.21 9.84 -3.90
N PHE A 135 6.10 9.16 -3.58
CA PHE A 135 6.06 8.20 -2.47
C PHE A 135 6.99 7.01 -2.73
N SER A 136 6.92 6.42 -3.92
CA SER A 136 7.75 5.28 -4.34
C SER A 136 9.24 5.63 -4.38
N VAL A 137 9.62 6.75 -5.01
CA VAL A 137 11.03 7.18 -5.10
C VAL A 137 11.61 7.48 -3.73
N SER A 138 10.80 8.01 -2.80
CA SER A 138 11.27 8.25 -1.44
C SER A 138 11.81 6.97 -0.81
N HIS A 139 11.31 5.78 -1.13
CA HIS A 139 11.77 4.50 -0.57
C HIS A 139 13.06 3.97 -1.20
N LEU A 140 13.47 4.49 -2.35
CA LEU A 140 14.73 4.10 -3.00
C LEU A 140 15.95 4.63 -2.24
N HIS A 141 15.79 5.59 -1.32
CA HIS A 141 16.90 6.10 -0.49
C HIS A 141 17.57 5.00 0.35
N HIS A 142 16.89 3.87 0.60
CA HIS A 142 17.48 2.72 1.28
C HIS A 142 18.60 2.05 0.48
N ILE A 143 18.66 2.22 -0.85
CA ILE A 143 19.73 1.71 -1.70
C ILE A 143 21.08 2.29 -1.29
N ILE A 144 21.11 3.54 -0.76
CA ILE A 144 22.33 4.22 -0.34
C ILE A 144 23.11 3.38 0.68
N LYS A 145 22.41 2.67 1.57
CA LYS A 145 23.05 1.81 2.58
C LYS A 145 23.79 0.62 1.97
N ALA A 146 23.32 0.11 0.82
CA ALA A 146 23.92 -1.02 0.13
C ALA A 146 25.10 -0.62 -0.78
N MET A 147 25.34 0.67 -1.01
CA MET A 147 26.38 1.14 -1.95
C MET A 147 27.82 0.81 -1.51
N ASN A 148 28.03 0.51 -0.23
CA ASN A 148 29.33 0.13 0.32
C ASN A 148 29.52 -1.39 0.46
N GLU A 149 28.53 -2.18 0.05
CA GLU A 149 28.56 -3.65 0.14
C GLU A 149 29.18 -4.27 -1.13
N ASP A 150 29.46 -5.57 -1.07
CA ASP A 150 29.95 -6.33 -2.22
C ASP A 150 29.04 -6.20 -3.46
N SER A 151 29.65 -6.22 -4.65
CA SER A 151 28.96 -5.93 -5.92
C SER A 151 27.75 -6.84 -6.20
N ASP A 152 27.79 -8.09 -5.75
CA ASP A 152 26.68 -9.04 -5.90
C ASP A 152 25.54 -8.79 -4.89
N ILE A 153 25.88 -8.30 -3.69
CA ILE A 153 24.92 -7.86 -2.68
C ILE A 153 24.22 -6.59 -3.19
N LEU A 154 24.98 -5.63 -3.71
CA LEU A 154 24.45 -4.39 -4.28
C LEU A 154 23.47 -4.66 -5.42
N LYS A 155 23.81 -5.52 -6.38
CA LYS A 155 22.91 -5.88 -7.49
C LYS A 155 21.59 -6.49 -6.99
N ARG A 156 21.67 -7.40 -6.01
CA ARG A 156 20.49 -8.03 -5.40
C ARG A 156 19.62 -7.01 -4.67
N GLU A 157 20.21 -6.15 -3.85
CA GLU A 157 19.49 -5.09 -3.14
C GLU A 157 18.82 -4.13 -4.12
N ILE A 158 19.52 -3.66 -5.16
CA ILE A 158 18.93 -2.79 -6.19
C ILE A 158 17.71 -3.46 -6.83
N ALA A 159 17.82 -4.72 -7.25
CA ALA A 159 16.71 -5.44 -7.87
C ALA A 159 15.50 -5.56 -6.92
N GLN A 160 15.74 -5.89 -5.65
CA GLN A 160 14.69 -5.97 -4.63
C GLN A 160 14.05 -4.61 -4.35
N ARG A 161 14.83 -3.53 -4.28
CA ARG A 161 14.31 -2.18 -4.01
C ARG A 161 13.55 -1.61 -5.19
N ILE A 162 13.95 -1.89 -6.43
CA ILE A 162 13.17 -1.52 -7.62
C ILE A 162 11.83 -2.24 -7.62
N PHE A 163 11.80 -3.55 -7.32
CA PHE A 163 10.55 -4.29 -7.20
C PHE A 163 9.67 -3.75 -6.07
N GLN A 164 10.26 -3.46 -4.91
CA GLN A 164 9.56 -2.84 -3.78
C GLN A 164 9.00 -1.46 -4.16
N ALA A 165 9.77 -0.62 -4.86
CA ALA A 165 9.32 0.68 -5.31
C ALA A 165 8.14 0.58 -6.28
N GLY A 166 8.13 -0.41 -7.17
CA GLY A 166 6.97 -0.72 -8.03
C GLY A 166 5.74 -1.06 -7.21
N PHE A 167 5.88 -1.90 -6.18
CA PHE A 167 4.78 -2.23 -5.26
C PHE A 167 4.29 -0.99 -4.49
N THR A 168 5.20 -0.20 -3.94
CA THR A 168 4.89 1.05 -3.24
C THR A 168 4.17 2.05 -4.16
N TRP A 169 4.54 2.11 -5.44
CA TRP A 169 3.83 2.93 -6.42
C TRP A 169 2.41 2.42 -6.68
N LEU A 170 2.22 1.10 -6.89
CA LEU A 170 0.90 0.52 -7.08
C LEU A 170 -0.01 0.72 -5.86
N PHE A 171 0.51 0.50 -4.65
CA PHE A 171 -0.18 0.84 -3.41
C PHE A 171 -0.50 2.34 -3.36
N GLY A 172 0.45 3.16 -3.80
CA GLY A 172 0.32 4.58 -4.09
C GLY A 172 -0.93 4.94 -4.90
N VAL A 173 -1.08 4.31 -6.06
CA VAL A 173 -2.22 4.49 -6.97
C VAL A 173 -3.52 4.04 -6.30
N TYR A 174 -3.49 2.87 -5.64
CA TYR A 174 -4.66 2.32 -4.97
C TYR A 174 -5.17 3.19 -3.81
N SER A 175 -4.30 3.59 -2.89
CA SER A 175 -4.70 4.47 -1.76
C SER A 175 -5.07 5.89 -2.25
N GLY A 176 -4.50 6.36 -3.37
CA GLY A 176 -4.95 7.59 -4.03
C GLY A 176 -6.39 7.49 -4.56
N PHE A 177 -6.74 6.35 -5.17
CA PHE A 177 -8.12 6.08 -5.56
C PHE A 177 -9.06 6.00 -4.34
N ILE A 178 -8.65 5.34 -3.24
CA ILE A 178 -9.44 5.27 -2.00
C ILE A 178 -9.66 6.67 -1.40
N TYR A 179 -8.63 7.50 -1.36
CA TYR A 179 -8.74 8.88 -0.90
C TYR A 179 -9.80 9.65 -1.69
N ILE A 180 -9.74 9.58 -3.02
CA ILE A 180 -10.70 10.25 -3.90
C ILE A 180 -12.10 9.66 -3.78
N SER A 181 -12.20 8.33 -3.76
CA SER A 181 -13.49 7.65 -3.65
C SER A 181 -14.17 7.85 -2.29
N SER A 182 -13.40 8.17 -1.26
CA SER A 182 -13.90 8.61 0.04
C SER A 182 -14.30 10.10 0.06
N GLY A 183 -14.23 10.84 -1.05
CA GLY A 183 -14.51 12.28 -1.04
C GLY A 183 -13.43 13.11 -0.33
N GLY A 184 -12.21 12.59 -0.22
CA GLY A 184 -11.07 13.29 0.39
C GLY A 184 -10.89 13.04 1.89
N TYR A 185 -11.57 12.06 2.49
CA TYR A 185 -11.34 11.70 3.90
C TYR A 185 -10.05 10.91 4.05
N LEU A 186 -9.02 11.53 4.63
CA LEU A 186 -7.72 10.88 4.90
C LEU A 186 -7.80 9.64 5.79
N LEU A 187 -8.85 9.49 6.60
CA LEU A 187 -8.98 8.32 7.47
C LEU A 187 -9.08 7.01 6.70
N ALA A 188 -9.69 7.00 5.51
CA ALA A 188 -9.81 5.80 4.67
C ALA A 188 -8.44 5.28 4.17
N PRO A 189 -7.60 6.09 3.49
CA PRO A 189 -6.26 5.65 3.09
C PRO A 189 -5.33 5.40 4.28
N ILE A 190 -5.50 6.09 5.42
CA ILE A 190 -4.72 5.82 6.64
C ILE A 190 -5.01 4.43 7.17
N ILE A 191 -6.29 4.06 7.32
CA ILE A 191 -6.66 2.70 7.77
C ILE A 191 -6.13 1.65 6.80
N LEU A 192 -6.23 1.90 5.49
CA LEU A 192 -5.67 1.01 4.48
C LEU A 192 -4.15 0.83 4.65
N HIS A 193 -3.42 1.92 4.84
CA HIS A 193 -1.96 1.89 5.00
C HIS A 193 -1.53 1.27 6.32
N SER A 194 -2.27 1.49 7.41
CA SER A 194 -2.04 0.82 8.69
C SER A 194 -2.16 -0.71 8.63
N TYR A 195 -2.85 -1.24 7.63
CA TYR A 195 -3.03 -2.68 7.37
C TYR A 195 -2.04 -3.26 6.33
N CYS A 196 -1.09 -2.46 5.84
CA CYS A 196 -0.05 -2.84 4.87
C CYS A 196 1.18 -3.49 5.53
#